data_AF-A0A183I3K3-F1
#
_entry.id   AF-A0A183I3K3-F1
#
_cell.length_a   1.000
_cell.length_b   1.000
_cell.length_c   1.000
_cell.angle_alpha   90.00
_cell.angle_beta   90.00
_cell.angle_gamma   90.00
#
_symmetry.space_group_name_H-M   'P 1'
#
loop_
_entity.id
_entity.type
_entity.pdbx_description
1 polymer ?
#
loop_
_entity_poly.entity_id
_entity_poly.type
_entity_poly.pdbx_seq_one_letter_code
_entity_poly.pdbx_strand_id
1 'polypeptide(L)'
;LLTININGLVFIYIVESNGKSHQAATFTLDIVANVRIRIENNKLLGKTTVDSFRLKNKFGNINISDDELSDIAILSSEMLQRSVNNFLHEGFPIPIPKVLRINITELRILDRSIFISADFELDRRRIRTLAVEAFAQTEFFPRNVFSGSARVRGS
;
A
#
# COMPACT_ATOMS: atom_id res chain seq x y z
N LEU A 1 -5.52 6.77 -14.53
CA LEU A 1 -4.38 7.57 -14.06
C LEU A 1 -4.89 8.45 -12.92
N LEU A 2 -4.22 8.48 -11.77
CA LEU A 2 -4.59 9.36 -10.65
C LEU A 2 -3.62 10.54 -10.62
N THR A 3 -4.12 11.76 -10.72
CA THR A 3 -3.29 12.98 -10.56
C THR A 3 -3.44 13.51 -9.14
N ILE A 4 -2.31 13.84 -8.51
CA ILE A 4 -2.22 14.33 -7.15
C ILE A 4 -1.55 15.71 -7.20
N ASN A 5 -2.22 16.71 -6.63
CA ASN A 5 -1.68 18.03 -6.42
C ASN A 5 -1.45 18.23 -4.92
N ILE A 6 -0.22 18.55 -4.52
CA ILE A 6 0.17 18.80 -3.13
C ILE A 6 0.69 20.22 -3.06
N ASN A 7 0.04 21.05 -2.25
CA ASN A 7 0.51 22.38 -1.93
C ASN A 7 0.81 22.46 -0.43
N GLY A 8 1.93 23.08 -0.07
CA GLY A 8 2.36 23.13 1.31
C GLY A 8 3.37 24.23 1.60
N LEU A 9 3.80 24.27 2.85
CA LEU A 9 4.88 25.13 3.32
C LEU A 9 6.00 24.26 3.88
N VAL A 10 7.23 24.58 3.51
CA VAL A 10 8.45 23.97 4.04
C VAL A 10 9.13 25.00 4.93
N PHE A 11 9.42 24.62 6.18
CA PHE A 11 10.11 25.47 7.15
C PHE A 11 11.50 24.90 7.40
N ILE A 12 12.52 25.75 7.27
CA ILE A 12 13.90 25.40 7.63
C ILE A 12 14.24 26.09 8.93
N TYR A 13 14.81 25.34 9.86
CA TYR A 13 15.28 25.81 11.16
C TYR A 13 16.78 25.64 11.26
N ILE A 14 17.46 26.65 11.82
CA ILE A 14 18.84 26.51 12.28
C ILE A 14 18.79 26.12 13.75
N VAL A 15 19.52 25.06 14.10
CA VAL A 15 19.67 24.60 15.49
C VAL A 15 21.03 25.07 15.99
N GLU A 16 21.02 25.90 17.02
CA GLU A 16 22.22 26.42 17.67
C GLU A 16 22.85 25.38 18.61
N SER A 17 24.12 25.56 18.96
CA SER A 17 24.86 24.66 19.87
C SER A 17 24.25 24.57 21.28
N ASN A 18 23.44 25.57 21.68
CA ASN A 18 22.71 25.60 22.94
C ASN A 18 21.36 24.83 22.87
N GLY A 19 21.03 24.22 21.72
CA GLY A 19 19.78 23.49 21.49
C GLY A 19 18.57 24.35 21.12
N LYS A 20 18.70 25.68 21.07
CA LYS A 20 17.62 26.56 20.58
C LYS A 20 17.55 26.48 19.05
N SER A 21 16.33 26.54 18.54
CA SER A 21 16.08 26.58 17.10
C SER A 21 15.37 27.87 16.72
N HIS A 22 15.81 28.47 15.61
CA HIS A 22 15.17 29.64 15.04
C HIS A 22 14.87 29.38 13.57
N GLN A 23 13.69 29.81 13.12
CA GLN A 23 13.27 29.62 11.74
C GLN A 23 14.15 30.48 10.82
N ALA A 24 14.80 29.82 9.88
CA ALA A 24 15.76 30.44 8.97
C ALA A 24 15.12 30.82 7.63
N ALA A 25 14.21 29.96 7.14
CA ALA A 25 13.50 30.20 5.88
C ALA A 25 12.16 29.45 5.82
N THR A 26 11.28 29.93 4.95
CA THR A 26 10.01 29.32 4.59
C THR A 26 9.85 29.34 3.09
N PHE A 27 9.53 28.18 2.53
CA PHE A 27 9.24 28.00 1.11
C PHE A 27 7.81 27.55 0.92
N THR A 28 7.20 28.00 -0.17
CA THR A 28 5.99 27.37 -0.68
C THR A 28 6.39 26.17 -1.53
N LEU A 29 5.72 25.04 -1.29
CA LEU A 29 5.90 23.79 -2.02
C LEU A 29 4.68 23.55 -2.91
N ASP A 30 4.93 23.20 -4.16
CA ASP A 30 3.91 22.82 -5.14
C ASP A 30 4.38 21.58 -5.90
N ILE A 31 3.64 20.47 -5.76
CA ILE A 31 3.94 19.18 -6.38
C ILE A 31 2.74 18.75 -7.21
N VAL A 32 3.00 18.36 -8.45
CA VAL A 32 2.05 17.64 -9.31
C VAL A 32 2.66 16.27 -9.60
N ALA A 33 1.93 15.22 -9.26
CA ALA A 33 2.35 13.84 -9.47
C ALA A 33 1.24 13.01 -10.09
N ASN A 34 1.63 12.05 -10.90
CA ASN A 34 0.76 11.09 -11.55
C ASN A 34 1.05 9.68 -11.05
N VAL A 35 0.01 8.99 -10.59
CA VAL A 35 0.08 7.62 -10.08
C VAL A 35 -0.66 6.69 -11.03
N ARG A 36 0.06 5.66 -11.49
CA ARG A 36 -0.49 4.52 -12.22
C ARG A 36 -0.69 3.38 -11.25
N ILE A 37 -1.88 2.81 -11.27
CA ILE A 37 -2.30 1.74 -10.36
C ILE A 37 -2.54 0.50 -11.20
N ARG A 38 -2.09 -0.66 -10.71
CA ARG A 38 -2.33 -1.97 -11.31
C ARG A 38 -2.58 -2.99 -10.22
N ILE A 39 -3.21 -4.11 -10.58
CA ILE A 39 -3.43 -5.22 -9.65
C ILE A 39 -2.58 -6.39 -10.12
N GLU A 40 -1.82 -6.99 -9.20
CA GLU A 40 -1.03 -8.18 -9.44
C GLU A 40 -0.99 -9.02 -8.17
N ASN A 41 -1.15 -10.35 -8.27
CA ASN A 41 -1.09 -11.27 -7.13
C ASN A 41 -1.95 -10.85 -5.93
N ASN A 42 -3.20 -10.43 -6.19
CA ASN A 42 -4.15 -9.95 -5.19
C ASN A 42 -3.67 -8.71 -4.41
N LYS A 43 -2.74 -7.94 -4.97
CA LYS A 43 -2.26 -6.68 -4.42
C LYS A 43 -2.51 -5.54 -5.40
N LEU A 44 -2.87 -4.39 -4.84
CA LEU A 44 -2.91 -3.12 -5.53
C LEU A 44 -1.50 -2.51 -5.51
N LEU A 45 -0.85 -2.50 -6.66
CA LEU A 45 0.49 -1.92 -6.86
C LEU A 45 0.37 -0.53 -7.47
N GLY A 46 1.31 0.35 -7.13
CA GLY A 46 1.37 1.70 -7.66
C GLY A 46 2.74 2.02 -8.27
N LYS A 47 2.76 2.95 -9.23
CA LYS A 47 3.96 3.63 -9.69
C LYS A 47 3.65 5.11 -9.88
N THR A 48 4.44 5.95 -9.24
CA THR A 48 4.34 7.41 -9.26
C THR A 48 5.41 8.02 -10.15
N THR A 49 5.01 9.04 -10.89
CA THR A 49 5.88 9.98 -11.58
C THR A 49 5.59 11.38 -11.04
N VAL A 50 6.62 12.12 -10.66
CA VAL A 50 6.52 13.52 -10.25
C VAL A 50 6.74 14.38 -11.49
N ASP A 51 5.70 15.06 -11.94
CA ASP A 51 5.75 15.86 -13.17
C ASP A 51 6.20 17.30 -12.89
N SER A 52 5.90 17.81 -11.71
CA SER A 52 6.34 19.13 -11.25
C SER A 52 6.64 19.07 -9.76
N PHE A 53 7.77 19.65 -9.36
CA PHE A 53 8.13 19.91 -7.99
C PHE A 53 8.74 21.30 -7.94
N ARG A 54 8.11 22.23 -7.20
CA ARG A 54 8.53 23.63 -7.16
C ARG A 54 8.64 24.10 -5.73
N LEU A 55 9.76 24.74 -5.44
CA LEU A 55 9.97 25.53 -4.24
C LEU A 55 9.99 27.00 -4.62
N LYS A 56 9.30 27.84 -3.84
CA LYS A 56 9.33 29.29 -4.00
C LYS A 56 9.62 29.92 -2.66
N ASN A 57 10.55 30.87 -2.62
CA ASN A 57 10.81 31.63 -1.41
C ASN A 57 9.55 32.38 -0.97
N LYS A 58 9.23 32.34 0.33
CA LYS A 58 8.10 33.05 0.92
C LYS A 58 8.59 34.09 1.93
N PHE A 59 9.37 33.64 2.90
CA PHE A 59 9.95 34.46 3.97
C PHE A 59 11.26 33.83 4.44
N GLY A 60 12.27 34.60 4.81
CA GLY A 60 13.48 34.05 5.39
C GLY A 60 14.59 35.08 5.60
N ASN A 61 15.47 34.78 6.55
CA ASN A 61 16.67 35.56 6.82
C ASN A 61 17.86 35.05 5.98
N ILE A 62 17.70 33.92 5.29
CA ILE A 62 18.67 33.38 4.35
C ILE A 62 18.25 33.78 2.93
N ASN A 63 19.16 34.43 2.21
CA ASN A 63 18.97 34.77 0.81
C ASN A 63 19.38 33.57 -0.07
N ILE A 64 18.43 32.71 -0.40
CA ILE A 64 18.62 31.60 -1.35
C ILE A 64 18.04 32.05 -2.69
N SER A 65 18.84 31.92 -3.74
CA SER A 65 18.43 32.27 -5.10
C SER A 65 17.41 31.27 -5.66
N ASP A 66 16.64 31.70 -6.66
CA ASP A 66 15.68 30.84 -7.33
C ASP A 66 16.36 29.66 -8.05
N ASP A 67 17.59 29.85 -8.54
CA ASP A 67 18.39 28.80 -9.19
C ASP A 67 18.80 27.72 -8.18
N GLU A 68 19.30 28.11 -7.00
CA GLU A 68 19.61 27.16 -5.92
C GLU A 68 18.37 26.41 -5.44
N LEU A 69 17.22 27.07 -5.35
CA LEU A 69 15.95 26.42 -5.03
C LEU A 69 15.50 25.44 -6.11
N SER A 70 15.76 25.75 -7.38
CA SER A 70 15.47 24.86 -8.51
C SER A 70 16.31 23.59 -8.43
N ASP A 71 17.60 23.70 -8.14
CA ASP A 71 18.49 22.54 -7.97
C ASP A 71 18.04 21.65 -6.81
N ILE A 72 17.71 22.26 -5.66
CA ILE A 72 17.14 21.54 -4.50
C ILE A 72 15.82 20.88 -4.87
N ALA A 73 14.96 21.54 -5.64
CA ALA A 73 13.68 21.02 -6.08
C ALA A 73 13.85 19.78 -6.97
N ILE A 74 14.80 19.79 -7.91
CA ILE A 74 15.12 18.63 -8.75
C ILE A 74 15.54 17.44 -7.89
N LEU A 75 16.53 17.63 -7.01
CA LEU A 75 17.02 16.56 -6.13
C LEU A 75 15.92 16.02 -5.21
N SER A 76 15.14 16.92 -4.61
CA SER A 76 14.02 16.57 -3.72
C SER A 76 12.94 15.80 -4.47
N SER A 77 12.64 16.18 -5.71
CA SER A 77 11.66 15.49 -6.56
C SER A 77 12.06 14.05 -6.83
N GLU A 78 13.33 13.80 -7.13
CA GLU A 78 13.84 12.45 -7.39
C GLU A 78 13.79 11.59 -6.12
N MET A 79 14.25 12.15 -4.99
CA MET A 79 14.22 11.46 -3.70
C MET A 79 12.80 11.10 -3.29
N LEU A 80 11.86 12.05 -3.42
CA LEU A 80 10.44 11.83 -3.11
C LEU A 80 9.84 10.78 -4.04
N GLN A 81 10.08 10.87 -5.35
CA GLN A 81 9.59 9.89 -6.32
C GLN A 81 10.10 8.47 -6.00
N ARG A 82 11.40 8.33 -5.69
CA ARG A 82 11.99 7.04 -5.32
C ARG A 82 11.38 6.50 -4.03
N SER A 83 11.24 7.34 -3.00
CA SER A 83 10.66 6.97 -1.71
C SER A 83 9.21 6.48 -1.86
N VAL A 84 8.37 7.26 -2.56
CA VAL A 84 6.97 6.89 -2.81
C VAL A 84 6.88 5.61 -3.66
N ASN A 85 7.71 5.47 -4.69
CA ASN A 85 7.71 4.25 -5.51
C ASN A 85 8.14 3.01 -4.72
N ASN A 86 9.13 3.11 -3.83
CA ASN A 86 9.51 2.00 -2.97
C ASN A 86 8.34 1.57 -2.09
N PHE A 87 7.61 2.52 -1.51
CA PHE A 87 6.42 2.23 -0.72
C PHE A 87 5.29 1.58 -1.55
N LEU A 88 4.99 2.14 -2.73
CA LEU A 88 3.93 1.61 -3.60
C LEU A 88 4.29 0.28 -4.28
N HIS A 89 5.58 -0.08 -4.32
CA HIS A 89 6.06 -1.34 -4.88
C HIS A 89 5.66 -2.55 -4.04
N GLU A 90 5.67 -2.43 -2.70
CA GLU A 90 5.21 -3.50 -1.81
C GLU A 90 3.73 -3.82 -2.00
N GLY A 91 2.97 -2.78 -2.35
CA GLY A 91 1.56 -2.81 -2.68
C GLY A 91 0.64 -2.99 -1.47
N PHE A 92 -0.65 -2.77 -1.70
CA PHE A 92 -1.68 -2.96 -0.70
C PHE A 92 -2.43 -4.28 -0.95
N PRO A 93 -2.54 -5.19 0.04
CA PRO A 93 -3.30 -6.42 -0.15
C PRO A 93 -4.77 -6.11 -0.34
N ILE A 94 -5.38 -6.72 -1.36
CA ILE A 94 -6.83 -6.70 -1.53
C ILE A 94 -7.41 -7.70 -0.51
N PRO A 95 -8.35 -7.31 0.35
CA PRO A 95 -8.84 -8.15 1.45
C PRO A 95 -9.80 -9.23 0.93
N ILE A 96 -9.25 -10.23 0.25
CA ILE A 96 -10.00 -11.39 -0.23
C ILE A 96 -9.65 -12.64 0.59
N PRO A 97 -10.61 -13.53 0.84
CA PRO A 97 -10.35 -14.83 1.46
C PRO A 97 -9.26 -15.61 0.70
N LYS A 98 -8.34 -16.25 1.42
CA LYS A 98 -7.22 -17.02 0.82
C LYS A 98 -7.67 -18.17 -0.07
N VAL A 99 -8.92 -18.60 0.03
CA VAL A 99 -9.51 -19.66 -0.80
C VAL A 99 -9.99 -19.15 -2.16
N LEU A 100 -9.93 -17.84 -2.40
CA LEU A 100 -10.33 -17.23 -3.66
C LEU A 100 -9.11 -16.71 -4.42
N ARG A 101 -9.14 -16.91 -5.74
CA ARG A 101 -8.31 -16.22 -6.70
C ARG A 101 -9.17 -15.16 -7.38
N ILE A 102 -8.62 -13.96 -7.55
CA ILE A 102 -9.30 -12.89 -8.28
C ILE A 102 -8.78 -12.83 -9.70
N ASN A 103 -9.71 -12.73 -10.64
CA ASN A 103 -9.45 -12.34 -12.01
C ASN A 103 -10.07 -10.97 -12.25
N ILE A 104 -9.24 -9.94 -12.36
CA ILE A 104 -9.72 -8.56 -12.48
C ILE A 104 -10.37 -8.36 -13.85
N THR A 105 -11.63 -7.96 -13.86
CA THR A 105 -12.40 -7.66 -15.07
C THR A 105 -12.42 -6.17 -15.37
N GLU A 106 -12.40 -5.33 -14.33
CA GLU A 106 -12.39 -3.88 -14.49
C GLU A 106 -11.64 -3.20 -13.34
N LEU A 107 -10.83 -2.19 -13.66
CA LEU A 107 -10.20 -1.29 -12.69
C LEU A 107 -10.50 0.16 -13.10
N ARG A 108 -11.26 0.88 -12.28
CA ARG A 108 -11.59 2.29 -12.49
C ARG A 108 -11.13 3.14 -11.32
N ILE A 109 -10.57 4.30 -11.64
CA ILE A 109 -10.30 5.33 -10.66
C ILE A 109 -11.49 6.27 -10.69
N LEU A 110 -12.20 6.36 -9.58
CA LEU A 110 -13.34 7.25 -9.37
C LEU A 110 -12.92 8.41 -8.48
N ASP A 111 -13.83 9.36 -8.25
CA ASP A 111 -13.59 10.38 -7.23
C ASP A 111 -13.44 9.71 -5.86
N ARG A 112 -12.30 9.98 -5.21
CA ARG A 112 -11.93 9.50 -3.86
C ARG A 112 -11.96 7.98 -3.65
N SER A 113 -12.05 7.18 -4.71
CA SER A 113 -12.17 5.73 -4.60
C SER A 113 -11.63 5.00 -5.82
N ILE A 114 -11.29 3.74 -5.63
CA ILE A 114 -10.88 2.84 -6.70
C ILE A 114 -11.92 1.73 -6.77
N PHE A 115 -12.58 1.62 -7.92
CA PHE A 115 -13.53 0.56 -8.20
C PHE A 115 -12.82 -0.60 -8.87
N ILE A 116 -13.01 -1.78 -8.31
CA ILE A 116 -12.44 -3.04 -8.80
C ILE A 116 -13.61 -3.99 -9.03
N SER A 117 -13.79 -4.40 -10.28
CA SER A 117 -14.63 -5.54 -10.63
C SER A 117 -13.74 -6.75 -10.89
N ALA A 118 -14.12 -7.90 -10.35
CA ALA A 118 -13.35 -9.13 -10.51
C ALA A 118 -14.27 -10.34 -10.49
N ASP A 119 -13.90 -11.36 -11.25
CA ASP A 119 -14.43 -12.70 -11.10
C ASP A 119 -13.62 -13.43 -10.03
N PHE A 120 -14.31 -14.29 -9.27
CA PHE A 120 -13.68 -15.07 -8.21
C PHE A 120 -13.67 -16.55 -8.59
N GLU A 121 -12.49 -17.14 -8.52
CA GLU A 121 -12.33 -18.58 -8.66
C GLU A 121 -11.98 -19.21 -7.31
N LEU A 122 -12.68 -20.28 -6.95
CA LEU A 122 -12.40 -21.05 -5.75
C LEU A 122 -11.15 -21.91 -5.95
N ASP A 123 -10.13 -21.70 -5.10
CA ASP A 123 -8.99 -22.60 -5.01
C ASP A 123 -9.42 -23.91 -4.33
N ARG A 124 -9.92 -24.84 -5.15
CA ARG A 124 -10.45 -26.14 -4.72
C ARG A 124 -9.43 -26.94 -3.91
N ARG A 125 -8.14 -26.78 -4.18
CA ARG A 125 -7.08 -27.47 -3.44
C ARG A 125 -7.02 -26.97 -2.00
N ARG A 126 -7.01 -25.64 -1.81
CA ARG A 126 -7.02 -25.03 -0.47
C ARG A 126 -8.28 -25.39 0.31
N ILE A 127 -9.45 -25.38 -0.34
CA ILE A 127 -10.71 -25.79 0.30
C ILE A 127 -10.68 -27.25 0.75
N ARG A 128 -10.16 -28.16 -0.08
CA ARG A 128 -10.02 -29.57 0.30
C ARG A 128 -9.10 -29.75 1.51
N THR A 129 -7.97 -29.03 1.55
CA THR A 129 -7.07 -29.06 2.71
C THR A 129 -7.78 -28.56 3.97
N LEU A 130 -8.47 -27.42 3.89
CA LEU A 130 -9.24 -26.90 5.03
C LEU A 130 -10.35 -27.86 5.49
N ALA A 131 -11.03 -28.52 4.55
CA ALA A 131 -12.04 -29.52 4.89
C ALA A 131 -11.42 -30.70 5.64
N VAL A 132 -10.29 -31.24 5.15
CA VAL A 132 -9.57 -32.34 5.83
C VAL A 132 -9.09 -31.92 7.21
N GLU A 133 -8.52 -30.72 7.35
CA GLU A 133 -8.10 -30.17 8.64
C GLU A 133 -9.29 -30.03 9.61
N ALA A 134 -10.41 -29.50 9.14
CA ALA A 134 -11.63 -29.35 9.94
C ALA A 134 -12.22 -30.71 10.36
N PHE A 135 -12.18 -31.73 9.50
CA PHE A 135 -12.61 -33.09 9.86
C PHE A 135 -11.61 -33.82 10.77
N ALA A 136 -10.31 -33.48 10.69
CA ALA A 136 -9.28 -34.04 11.56
C ALA A 136 -9.28 -33.39 12.96
N GLN A 137 -9.69 -32.12 13.05
CA GLN A 137 -9.96 -31.44 14.32
C GLN A 137 -11.28 -31.99 14.89
N THR A 138 -11.16 -33.06 15.67
CA THR A 138 -12.25 -33.85 16.26
C THR A 138 -13.22 -33.10 17.17
N GLU A 139 -13.05 -31.79 17.39
CA GLU A 139 -13.97 -30.98 18.20
C GLU A 139 -15.38 -30.88 17.60
N PHE A 140 -15.52 -30.92 16.26
CA PHE A 140 -16.82 -30.75 15.58
C PHE A 140 -17.40 -32.04 14.99
N PHE A 141 -16.59 -33.09 14.85
CA PHE A 141 -17.01 -34.39 14.33
C PHE A 141 -16.43 -35.52 15.18
N PRO A 142 -17.05 -35.84 16.33
CA PRO A 142 -16.61 -36.97 17.14
C PRO A 142 -16.72 -38.26 16.31
N ARG A 143 -15.60 -38.99 16.19
CA ARG A 143 -15.61 -40.35 15.62
C ARG A 143 -16.42 -41.24 16.55
N ASN A 144 -17.67 -41.52 16.21
CA ASN A 144 -18.39 -42.64 16.81
C ASN A 144 -17.71 -43.93 16.34
N VAL A 145 -16.76 -44.41 17.14
CA VAL A 145 -16.17 -45.74 16.98
C VAL A 145 -17.29 -46.72 17.31
N PHE A 146 -17.97 -47.22 16.27
CA PHE A 146 -18.82 -48.40 16.40
C PHE A 146 -17.92 -49.59 16.76
N SER A 147 -17.70 -49.80 18.06
CA SER A 147 -17.24 -51.07 18.61
C SER A 147 -18.39 -52.07 18.46
N GLY A 148 -18.46 -52.70 17.28
CA GLY A 148 -19.25 -53.89 17.07
C GLY A 148 -18.64 -55.01 17.92
N SER A 149 -19.14 -55.17 19.14
CA SER A 149 -18.82 -56.33 19.96
C SER A 149 -19.32 -57.59 19.26
N ALA A 150 -18.41 -58.31 18.59
CA ALA A 150 -18.64 -59.68 18.16
C ALA A 150 -18.77 -60.56 19.40
N ARG A 151 -19.98 -60.64 19.95
CA ARG A 151 -20.36 -61.65 20.94
C ARG A 151 -20.47 -62.98 20.18
N VAL A 152 -19.36 -63.72 20.11
CA VAL A 152 -19.41 -65.14 19.72
C VAL A 152 -19.99 -65.91 20.90
N ARG A 153 -21.27 -66.26 20.79
CA ARG A 153 -21.95 -67.22 21.68
C ARG A 153 -21.70 -68.64 21.14
N GLY A 154 -21.05 -69.45 21.97
CA GLY A 154 -21.40 -70.84 22.29
C GLY A 154 -21.42 -71.89 21.18
N SER A 155 -20.59 -72.92 21.36
CA SER A 155 -21.00 -74.29 21.70
C SER A 155 -19.77 -75.12 22.05
#